data_AF-A0A0N1I8W2-F1
#
_entry.id   AF-A0A0N1I8W2-F1
#
_cell.length_a   1.000
_cell.length_b   1.000
_cell.length_c   1.000
_cell.angle_alpha   90.00
_cell.angle_beta   90.00
_cell.angle_gamma   90.00
#
_symmetry.space_group_name_H-M   'P 1'
#
loop_
_entity.id
_entity.type
_entity.pdbx_description
1 polymer ?
#
loop_
_entity_poly.entity_id
_entity_poly.type
_entity_poly.pdbx_seq_one_letter_code
_entity_poly.pdbx_strand_id
1 'polypeptide(L)'
;MILPGSLSVSRHSNDTVDIRKNLRLRNPDDPESNSHREYCVQFEVLKVSKACHLDSEYKALREGATVCVMCETAALRRDLKWRCAGHGVAGHATRFYALVAPHCHGKWLRTKQDLDKRGDCCSSPDFIFV
;
A
#
# COMPACT_ATOMS: atom_id res chain seq x y z
N MET A 1 -6.70 1.39 -3.55
CA MET A 1 -7.47 1.08 -2.34
C MET A 1 -6.50 0.81 -1.22
N ILE A 2 -6.82 1.13 0.03
CA ILE A 2 -5.88 0.97 1.15
C ILE A 2 -6.44 0.27 2.37
N LEU A 3 -5.53 -0.35 3.11
CA LEU A 3 -5.70 -0.88 4.46
C LEU A 3 -4.63 -0.30 5.40
N PRO A 4 -4.85 -0.34 6.73
CA PRO A 4 -3.84 0.05 7.71
C PRO A 4 -2.55 -0.76 7.56
N GLY A 5 -1.40 -0.10 7.71
CA GLY A 5 -0.07 -0.70 7.54
C GLY A 5 0.23 -1.80 8.55
N SER A 6 -0.39 -1.73 9.74
CA SER A 6 -0.33 -2.78 10.78
C SER A 6 -0.74 -4.17 10.28
N LEU A 7 -1.60 -4.24 9.25
CA LEU A 7 -2.04 -5.49 8.66
C LEU A 7 -1.00 -6.14 7.73
N SER A 8 0.10 -5.44 7.41
CA SER A 8 1.24 -6.01 6.69
C SER A 8 1.93 -7.11 7.52
N VAL A 9 2.16 -6.86 8.81
CA VAL A 9 2.86 -7.82 9.71
C VAL A 9 2.08 -9.13 9.83
N SER A 10 0.75 -9.06 9.91
CA SER A 10 -0.13 -10.23 9.95
C SER A 10 -0.06 -11.09 8.68
N ARG A 11 0.37 -10.53 7.54
CA ARG A 11 0.56 -11.30 6.30
C ARG A 11 1.87 -12.09 6.30
N HIS A 12 2.87 -11.64 7.03
CA HIS A 12 4.19 -12.27 7.14
C HIS A 12 4.34 -13.17 8.37
N SER A 13 3.41 -13.12 9.33
CA SER A 13 3.56 -13.81 10.62
C SER A 13 3.53 -15.34 10.56
N ASN A 14 3.30 -15.94 9.38
CA ASN A 14 3.25 -17.39 9.24
C ASN A 14 3.74 -17.87 7.85
N ASP A 15 4.82 -17.26 7.36
CA ASP A 15 5.41 -17.54 6.05
C ASP A 15 5.75 -19.03 5.83
N THR A 16 5.98 -19.80 6.89
CA THR A 16 6.27 -21.24 6.85
C THR A 16 5.03 -22.14 6.70
N VAL A 17 3.83 -21.64 7.03
CA VAL A 17 2.56 -22.41 7.04
C VAL A 17 1.55 -21.85 6.03
N ASP A 18 1.85 -20.73 5.35
CA ASP A 18 0.98 -20.25 4.29
C ASP A 18 0.98 -21.26 3.11
N ILE A 19 -0.07 -22.09 3.09
CA ILE A 19 -0.32 -23.08 2.04
C ILE A 19 -0.37 -22.45 0.66
N ARG A 20 -0.66 -21.14 0.58
CA ARG A 20 -0.73 -20.42 -0.69
C ARG A 20 0.66 -20.16 -1.28
N LYS A 21 1.69 -19.99 -0.46
CA LYS A 21 3.09 -19.93 -0.92
C LYS A 21 3.52 -21.30 -1.45
N ASN A 22 3.23 -22.34 -0.68
CA ASN A 22 3.58 -23.73 -1.03
C ASN A 22 2.85 -24.26 -2.30
N LEU A 23 1.61 -23.83 -2.57
CA LEU A 23 0.89 -24.19 -3.80
C LEU A 23 1.36 -23.41 -5.05
N ARG A 24 2.11 -22.31 -4.85
CA ARG A 24 2.55 -21.33 -5.87
C ARG A 24 4.04 -21.43 -6.23
N LEU A 25 4.71 -22.52 -5.87
CA LEU A 25 6.13 -22.74 -6.22
C LEU A 25 6.35 -23.27 -7.64
N ARG A 26 5.34 -23.26 -8.52
CA ARG A 26 5.44 -23.87 -9.87
C ARG A 26 5.09 -22.95 -11.04
N ASN A 27 4.65 -21.71 -10.85
CA ASN A 27 4.42 -20.80 -11.98
C ASN A 27 5.56 -19.75 -12.05
N PRO A 28 6.33 -19.65 -13.14
CA PRO A 28 7.30 -18.57 -13.32
C PRO A 28 6.66 -17.16 -13.34
N ASP A 29 5.33 -17.12 -13.45
CA ASP A 29 4.50 -15.92 -13.33
C ASP A 29 4.05 -15.60 -11.87
N ASP A 30 4.53 -16.36 -10.87
CA ASP A 30 4.06 -16.25 -9.49
C ASP A 30 4.51 -14.95 -8.78
N PRO A 31 3.64 -14.35 -7.94
CA PRO A 31 3.95 -13.15 -7.18
C PRO A 31 5.19 -13.29 -6.29
N GLU A 32 5.45 -14.46 -5.68
CA GLU A 32 6.60 -14.63 -4.76
C GLU A 32 7.98 -14.41 -5.40
N SER A 33 8.13 -14.70 -6.70
CA SER A 33 9.34 -14.36 -7.47
C SER A 33 9.55 -12.84 -7.55
N ASN A 34 8.47 -12.06 -7.42
CA ASN A 34 8.44 -10.61 -7.50
C ASN A 34 8.57 -9.92 -6.15
N SER A 35 8.98 -10.62 -5.09
CA SER A 35 9.29 -9.98 -3.81
C SER A 35 10.27 -8.81 -3.99
N HIS A 36 11.29 -8.93 -4.85
CA HIS A 36 12.21 -7.83 -5.18
C HIS A 36 11.54 -6.58 -5.78
N ARG A 37 10.26 -6.65 -6.19
CA ARG A 37 9.49 -5.55 -6.76
C ARG A 37 8.60 -4.82 -5.77
N GLU A 38 8.54 -5.25 -4.50
CA GLU A 38 7.82 -4.45 -3.49
C GLU A 38 8.52 -3.11 -3.30
N TYR A 39 7.73 -2.06 -3.12
CA TYR A 39 8.23 -0.70 -2.95
C TYR A 39 7.26 0.10 -2.09
N CYS A 40 7.72 1.26 -1.62
CA CYS A 40 6.85 2.20 -0.91
C CYS A 40 6.75 3.51 -1.67
N VAL A 41 5.62 4.17 -1.45
CA VAL A 41 5.32 5.45 -2.06
C VAL A 41 4.90 6.40 -0.97
N GLN A 42 5.52 7.57 -0.98
CA GLN A 42 5.14 8.69 -0.14
C GLN A 42 4.10 9.52 -0.87
N PHE A 43 3.06 9.87 -0.13
CA PHE A 43 1.97 10.66 -0.63
C PHE A 43 1.68 11.82 0.31
N GLU A 44 1.51 13.00 -0.25
CA GLU A 44 0.93 14.14 0.45
C GLU A 44 -0.60 14.10 0.32
N VAL A 45 -1.30 14.08 1.44
CA VAL A 45 -2.78 14.05 1.45
C VAL A 45 -3.31 15.42 1.06
N LEU A 46 -4.00 15.50 -0.08
CA LEU A 46 -4.55 16.76 -0.58
C LEU A 46 -5.94 17.04 -0.02
N LYS A 47 -6.80 16.00 0.04
CA LYS A 47 -8.18 16.10 0.52
C LYS A 47 -8.59 14.79 1.14
N VAL A 48 -9.37 14.85 2.22
CA VAL A 48 -9.88 13.66 2.90
C VAL A 48 -11.30 13.88 3.41
N SER A 49 -12.12 12.84 3.40
CA SER A 49 -13.45 12.88 4.00
C SER A 49 -13.35 12.92 5.53
N LYS A 50 -14.31 13.58 6.18
CA LYS A 50 -14.36 13.67 7.65
C LYS A 50 -14.44 12.30 8.34
N ALA A 51 -14.95 11.29 7.65
CA ALA A 51 -15.06 9.93 8.17
C ALA A 51 -13.69 9.33 8.52
N CYS A 52 -12.62 9.68 7.80
CA CYS A 52 -11.27 9.22 8.13
C CYS A 52 -10.78 9.71 9.51
N HIS A 53 -11.34 10.81 10.03
CA HIS A 53 -10.94 11.34 11.34
C HIS A 53 -11.65 10.66 12.51
N LEU A 54 -12.75 9.95 12.25
CA LEU A 54 -13.51 9.21 13.26
C LEU A 54 -12.84 7.88 13.61
N ASP A 55 -12.11 7.30 12.66
CA ASP A 55 -11.44 6.02 12.80
C ASP A 55 -9.97 6.22 13.19
N SER A 56 -9.54 5.61 14.29
CA SER A 56 -8.16 5.70 14.77
C SER A 56 -7.14 5.15 13.79
N GLU A 57 -7.49 4.14 12.99
CA GLU A 57 -6.57 3.53 12.02
C GLU A 57 -6.28 4.44 10.83
N TYR A 58 -7.14 5.43 10.58
CA TYR A 58 -7.04 6.36 9.46
C TYR A 58 -6.67 7.79 9.89
N LYS A 59 -6.35 8.02 11.17
CA LYS A 59 -5.99 9.34 11.72
C LYS A 59 -4.77 9.99 11.07
N ALA A 60 -3.89 9.21 10.45
CA ALA A 60 -2.74 9.72 9.69
C ALA A 60 -3.18 10.48 8.42
N LEU A 61 -4.39 10.23 7.90
CA LEU A 61 -4.94 10.95 6.76
C LEU A 61 -5.47 12.32 7.19
N ARG A 62 -4.58 13.31 7.17
CA ARG A 62 -4.89 14.74 7.36
C ARG A 62 -4.39 15.53 6.17
N GLU A 63 -5.14 16.53 5.75
CA GLU A 63 -4.72 17.40 4.65
C GLU A 63 -3.35 18.02 4.95
N GLY A 64 -2.42 17.98 3.98
CA GLY A 64 -1.02 18.37 4.11
C GLY A 64 -0.11 17.34 4.78
N ALA A 65 -0.63 16.27 5.37
CA ALA A 65 0.20 15.22 5.94
C ALA A 65 0.86 14.37 4.84
N THR A 66 2.09 13.95 5.10
CA THR A 66 2.77 12.94 4.28
C THR A 66 2.56 11.56 4.90
N VAL A 67 2.15 10.59 4.09
CA VAL A 67 1.92 9.20 4.50
C VAL A 67 2.70 8.23 3.61
N CYS A 68 3.10 7.12 4.20
CA CYS A 68 3.82 6.03 3.56
C CYS A 68 2.87 4.89 3.22
N VAL A 69 2.82 4.52 1.94
CA VAL A 69 1.97 3.43 1.45
C VAL A 69 2.82 2.36 0.79
N MET A 70 2.78 1.15 1.34
CA MET A 70 3.53 0.01 0.83
C MET A 70 2.76 -0.73 -0.25
N CYS A 71 3.46 -1.08 -1.33
CA CYS A 71 2.98 -1.95 -2.39
C CYS A 71 3.62 -3.33 -2.21
N GLU A 72 2.89 -4.22 -1.53
CA GLU A 72 3.30 -5.60 -1.32
C GLU A 72 3.11 -6.46 -2.57
N THR A 73 3.80 -7.60 -2.59
CA THR A 73 3.75 -8.58 -3.67
C THR A 73 2.31 -8.95 -4.06
N ALA A 74 1.43 -9.10 -3.08
CA ALA A 74 0.03 -9.47 -3.29
C ALA A 74 -0.82 -8.40 -4.00
N ALA A 75 -0.42 -7.13 -3.93
CA ALA A 75 -1.13 -6.01 -4.55
C ALA A 75 -0.50 -5.58 -5.90
N LEU A 76 0.63 -6.19 -6.29
CA LEU A 76 1.26 -5.95 -7.58
C LEU A 76 0.39 -6.47 -8.71
N ARG A 77 0.21 -5.64 -9.74
CA ARG A 77 -0.58 -5.97 -10.92
C ARG A 77 0.28 -5.98 -12.18
N ARG A 78 0.25 -7.10 -12.92
CA ARG A 78 0.99 -7.28 -14.17
C ARG A 78 0.55 -6.29 -15.26
N ASP A 79 -0.75 -6.11 -15.42
CA ASP A 79 -1.34 -5.17 -16.37
C ASP A 79 -0.97 -3.71 -16.06
N LEU A 80 -0.63 -3.41 -14.81
CA LEU A 80 -0.10 -2.12 -14.38
C LEU A 80 1.43 -2.05 -14.40
N LYS A 81 2.10 -2.94 -15.15
CA LYS A 81 3.57 -3.07 -15.22
C LYS A 81 4.19 -3.24 -13.83
N TRP A 82 3.59 -4.12 -13.02
CA TRP A 82 4.00 -4.41 -11.64
C TRP A 82 3.91 -3.19 -10.73
N ARG A 83 2.79 -2.46 -10.82
CA ARG A 83 2.45 -1.39 -9.88
C ARG A 83 1.15 -1.72 -9.16
N CYS A 84 0.97 -1.15 -7.97
CA CYS A 84 -0.27 -1.26 -7.22
C CYS A 84 -1.35 -0.32 -7.77
N ALA A 85 -2.61 -0.74 -7.63
CA ALA A 85 -3.75 0.11 -7.96
C ALA A 85 -3.83 1.30 -6.98
N GLY A 86 -3.75 2.53 -7.51
CA GLY A 86 -3.65 3.74 -6.69
C GLY A 86 -2.22 4.25 -6.49
N HIS A 87 -1.22 3.63 -7.12
CA HIS A 87 0.15 4.14 -7.18
C HIS A 87 0.25 5.58 -7.70
N GLY A 88 -0.67 5.97 -8.58
CA GLY A 88 -0.78 7.34 -9.07
C GLY A 88 0.32 7.73 -10.08
N VAL A 89 0.36 9.01 -10.39
CA VAL A 89 1.39 9.63 -11.26
C VAL A 89 1.96 10.83 -10.50
N ALA A 90 3.28 11.05 -10.58
CA ALA A 90 3.91 12.21 -9.95
C ALA A 90 3.28 13.51 -10.51
N GLY A 91 3.04 14.49 -9.65
CA GLY A 91 2.40 15.75 -10.05
C GLY A 91 0.89 15.67 -10.28
N HIS A 92 0.25 14.49 -10.21
CA HIS A 92 -1.18 14.35 -10.40
C HIS A 92 -1.90 13.80 -9.16
N ALA A 93 -3.03 14.45 -8.82
CA ALA A 93 -3.89 14.02 -7.74
C ALA A 93 -4.48 12.63 -8.03
N THR A 94 -4.23 11.69 -7.13
CA THR A 94 -4.70 10.31 -7.20
C THR A 94 -5.74 10.07 -6.12
N ARG A 95 -6.85 9.43 -6.48
CA ARG A 95 -7.92 9.10 -5.52
C ARG A 95 -7.57 7.83 -4.73
N PHE A 96 -7.99 7.80 -3.48
CA PHE A 96 -7.93 6.61 -2.64
C PHE A 96 -9.23 6.45 -1.85
N TYR A 97 -9.44 5.24 -1.35
CA TYR A 97 -10.47 4.92 -0.37
C TYR A 97 -9.99 3.76 0.50
N ALA A 98 -10.42 3.78 1.76
CA ALA A 98 -10.17 2.73 2.73
C ALA A 98 -11.12 1.55 2.49
N LEU A 99 -10.58 0.33 2.43
CA LEU A 99 -11.36 -0.86 2.12
C LEU A 99 -12.35 -1.21 3.25
N VAL A 100 -11.91 -1.12 4.51
CA VAL A 100 -12.74 -1.46 5.69
C VAL A 100 -13.52 -0.25 6.26
N ALA A 101 -13.26 0.95 5.73
CA ALA A 101 -13.99 2.17 6.08
C ALA A 101 -14.48 2.86 4.79
N PRO A 102 -15.60 2.42 4.19
CA PRO A 102 -16.04 2.87 2.86
C PRO A 102 -16.28 4.39 2.75
N HIS A 103 -16.62 5.04 3.85
CA HIS A 103 -16.79 6.49 3.90
C HIS A 103 -15.47 7.25 4.04
N CYS A 104 -14.37 6.59 4.39
CA CYS A 104 -13.03 7.17 4.42
C CYS A 104 -12.38 7.11 3.03
N HIS A 105 -12.29 8.27 2.39
CA HIS A 105 -11.75 8.41 1.05
C HIS A 105 -11.14 9.80 0.84
N GLY A 106 -10.36 9.96 -0.22
CA GLY A 106 -9.68 11.22 -0.45
C GLY A 106 -8.89 11.26 -1.74
N LYS A 107 -8.02 12.26 -1.80
CA LYS A 107 -7.04 12.47 -2.85
C LYS A 107 -5.69 12.75 -2.23
N TRP A 108 -4.65 12.25 -2.85
CA TRP A 108 -3.28 12.54 -2.48
C TRP A 108 -2.42 12.80 -3.71
N LEU A 109 -1.24 13.35 -3.50
CA LEU A 109 -0.23 13.59 -4.50
C LEU A 109 0.98 12.72 -4.22
N ARG A 110 1.49 12.01 -5.24
CA ARG A 110 2.72 11.24 -5.10
C ARG A 110 3.91 12.20 -5.01
N THR A 111 4.59 12.22 -3.87
CA THR A 111 5.75 13.09 -3.62
C THR A 111 7.06 12.36 -3.90
N LYS A 112 7.21 11.15 -3.37
CA LYS A 112 8.42 10.33 -3.52
C LYS A 112 8.06 8.87 -3.72
N GLN A 113 8.88 8.14 -4.47
CA GLN A 113 8.82 6.69 -4.53
C GLN A 113 10.15 6.15 -4.01
N ASP A 114 10.10 5.39 -2.92
CA ASP A 114 11.26 4.69 -2.38
C ASP A 114 11.23 3.26 -2.89
N LEU A 115 12.21 2.93 -3.73
CA LEU A 115 12.43 1.58 -4.26
C LEU A 115 13.19 0.69 -3.27
N ASP A 116 13.81 1.29 -2.25
CA ASP A 116 14.50 0.55 -1.20
C ASP A 116 13.52 0.17 -0.09
N LYS A 117 13.31 -1.15 0.07
CA LYS A 117 12.50 -1.71 1.15
C LYS A 117 13.04 -1.43 2.55
N ARG A 118 14.30 -1.02 2.67
CA ARG A 118 14.95 -0.68 3.93
C ARG A 118 14.84 0.80 4.26
N GLY A 119 14.29 1.62 3.37
CA GLY A 119 14.03 3.02 3.66
C GLY A 119 12.99 3.18 4.78
N ASP A 120 13.09 4.28 5.52
CA ASP A 120 12.23 4.59 6.67
C ASP A 120 10.72 4.45 6.36
N CYS A 121 10.34 4.77 5.12
CA CYS A 121 8.95 4.66 4.65
C CYS A 121 8.43 3.21 4.55
N CYS A 122 9.33 2.27 4.25
CA CYS A 122 8.99 0.86 4.12
C CYS A 122 9.11 0.06 5.40
N SER A 123 9.94 0.50 6.36
CA SER A 123 10.08 -0.20 7.64
C SER A 123 8.81 -0.11 8.50
N SER A 124 8.06 0.98 8.38
CA SER A 124 6.83 1.21 9.14
C SER A 124 5.82 2.01 8.30
N PRO A 125 5.19 1.39 7.28
CA PRO A 125 4.24 2.09 6.43
C PRO A 125 2.95 2.41 7.21
N ASP A 126 2.34 3.57 6.92
CA ASP A 126 1.03 3.94 7.46
C ASP A 126 -0.08 3.06 6.87
N PHE A 127 0.04 2.74 5.58
CA PHE A 127 -0.96 1.98 4.83
C PHE A 127 -0.33 0.96 3.88
N ILE A 128 -1.12 -0.03 3.46
CA ILE A 128 -0.78 -0.93 2.36
C ILE A 128 -1.80 -0.80 1.24
N PHE A 129 -1.34 -0.96 0.00
CA PHE A 129 -2.22 -1.17 -1.15
C PHE A 129 -2.84 -2.57 -1.11
N VAL A 130 -4.03 -2.67 -1.71
CA VAL A 130 -4.77 -3.92 -1.93
C VAL A 130 -5.12 -4.05 -3.39
#